data_AF-A0A484N433-F1
#
_entry.id   AF-A0A484N433-F1
#
_cell.length_a   1.000
_cell.length_b   1.000
_cell.length_c   1.000
_cell.angle_alpha   90.00
_cell.angle_beta   90.00
_cell.angle_gamma   90.00
#
_symmetry.space_group_name_H-M   'P 1'
#
loop_
_entity.id
_entity.type
_entity.pdbx_description
1 polymer ?
#
loop_
_entity_poly.entity_id
_entity_poly.type
_entity_poly.pdbx_seq_one_letter_code
_entity_poly.pdbx_strand_id
1 'polypeptide(L)'
;MHLYAPPPVPFLVALDTGSATFWLQCGCRSCARSFQKSQQQINLYSYNYNTSQTSDVVEVVYMAKNTSTRGILVKDVMHLETYDNNHTRSSAPVIFGCGQVEPGDFLDVGPVNRRLLGFGYGALDVTSLLSSQGLVRNSFSMCFAPNGYGRIARDKGADDQIFTPLLRPSDKSPYYNIQIEDISLENVAINVSLLVALFDSGATLTKRHTPWSPKM
;
A
#
# COMPACT_ATOMS: atom_id res chain seq x y z
N MET A 1 -3.23 11.59 -3.27
CA MET A 1 -4.54 10.91 -3.29
C MET A 1 -5.41 11.56 -2.22
N HIS A 2 -6.61 11.98 -2.57
CA HIS A 2 -7.54 12.56 -1.61
C HIS A 2 -8.74 11.62 -1.48
N LEU A 3 -9.12 11.29 -0.25
CA LEU A 3 -10.24 10.40 0.04
C LEU A 3 -11.27 11.26 0.73
N TYR A 4 -12.38 11.52 0.07
CA TYR A 4 -13.26 12.58 0.50
C TYR A 4 -14.55 11.97 1.07
N ALA A 5 -14.70 12.00 2.39
CA ALA A 5 -16.02 12.08 3.00
C ALA A 5 -16.47 13.56 2.89
N PRO A 6 -17.75 13.92 2.65
CA PRO A 6 -18.15 15.33 2.61
C PRO A 6 -18.06 16.00 4.00
N PRO A 7 -17.30 17.10 4.19
CA PRO A 7 -16.48 17.80 3.22
C PRO A 7 -15.10 17.15 2.99
N PRO A 8 -14.59 17.14 1.75
CA PRO A 8 -13.26 16.70 1.37
C PRO A 8 -12.11 16.77 2.40
N VAL A 9 -11.58 15.61 2.84
CA VAL A 9 -10.42 15.51 3.75
C VAL A 9 -9.19 14.85 3.09
N PRO A 10 -7.99 15.45 3.11
CA PRO A 10 -6.78 14.79 2.65
C PRO A 10 -6.28 13.75 3.66
N PHE A 11 -5.80 12.60 3.18
CA PHE A 11 -5.18 11.58 4.03
C PHE A 11 -3.73 11.35 3.60
N LEU A 12 -2.83 11.26 4.58
CA LEU A 12 -1.49 10.73 4.38
C LEU A 12 -1.49 9.24 4.69
N VAL A 13 -0.90 8.48 3.77
CA VAL A 13 -0.89 7.01 3.77
C VAL A 13 0.51 6.54 3.39
N ALA A 14 0.94 5.39 3.91
CA ALA A 14 2.10 4.68 3.40
C ALA A 14 1.70 3.89 2.14
N LEU A 15 2.58 3.82 1.15
CA LEU A 15 2.34 3.05 -0.08
C LEU A 15 2.87 1.64 0.12
N ASP A 16 2.02 0.64 -0.07
CA ASP A 16 2.33 -0.75 0.29
C ASP A 16 1.95 -1.72 -0.83
N THR A 17 2.92 -2.14 -1.65
CA THR A 17 2.71 -3.20 -2.65
C THR A 17 2.68 -4.61 -2.05
N GLY A 18 3.02 -4.75 -0.76
CA GLY A 18 2.93 -5.98 0.03
C GLY A 18 1.54 -6.24 0.62
N SER A 19 0.54 -5.40 0.36
CA SER A 19 -0.84 -5.64 0.77
C SER A 19 -1.86 -5.19 -0.28
N ALA A 20 -2.96 -5.94 -0.44
CA ALA A 20 -4.02 -5.62 -1.42
C ALA A 20 -5.15 -4.73 -0.86
N THR A 21 -5.20 -4.46 0.44
CA THR A 21 -6.30 -3.68 1.02
C THR A 21 -5.76 -2.34 1.51
N PHE A 22 -6.41 -1.26 1.11
CA PHE A 22 -6.14 0.06 1.67
C PHE A 22 -6.85 0.21 3.03
N TRP A 23 -6.14 0.73 4.03
CA TRP A 23 -6.61 0.93 5.40
C TRP A 23 -6.50 2.39 5.86
N LEU A 24 -7.59 2.90 6.43
CA LEU A 24 -7.60 4.14 7.21
C LEU A 24 -7.87 3.86 8.68
N GLN A 25 -7.18 4.60 9.55
CA GLN A 25 -7.51 4.61 10.96
C GLN A 25 -8.89 5.25 11.21
N CYS A 26 -9.70 4.57 12.01
CA CYS A 26 -11.09 4.92 12.25
C CYS A 26 -11.46 4.99 13.72
N GLY A 27 -12.47 5.82 14.06
CA GLY A 27 -13.07 5.86 15.39
C GLY A 27 -12.10 6.16 16.53
N CYS A 28 -10.92 6.67 16.21
CA CYS A 28 -9.82 6.73 17.14
C CYS A 28 -9.97 7.96 18.06
N ARG A 29 -10.02 7.71 19.37
CA ARG A 29 -10.11 8.76 20.40
C ARG A 29 -8.73 9.28 20.82
N SER A 30 -7.75 8.40 20.99
CA SER A 30 -6.41 8.69 21.54
C SER A 30 -5.27 8.29 20.60
N CYS A 31 -5.27 8.78 19.36
CA CYS A 31 -4.17 8.63 18.41
C CYS A 31 -3.50 9.97 18.14
N ALA A 32 -2.29 9.88 17.60
CA ALA A 32 -1.60 11.01 16.99
C ALA A 32 -2.51 11.69 15.95
N ARG A 33 -2.77 12.98 16.19
CA ARG A 33 -3.53 13.87 15.30
C ARG A 33 -2.64 14.65 14.36
N SER A 34 -1.34 14.56 14.54
CA SER A 34 -0.34 15.20 13.69
C SER A 34 1.00 14.50 13.83
N PHE A 35 1.90 14.76 12.90
CA PHE A 35 3.31 14.45 13.06
C PHE A 35 4.15 15.56 12.44
N GLN A 36 5.38 15.70 12.91
CA GLN A 36 6.33 16.67 12.39
C GLN A 36 7.20 16.00 11.34
N LYS A 37 7.23 16.55 10.13
CA LYS A 37 8.21 16.21 9.11
C LYS A 37 9.09 17.43 8.88
N SER A 38 10.33 17.36 9.35
CA SER A 38 11.27 18.49 9.32
C SER A 38 10.69 19.72 10.05
N GLN A 39 10.34 20.79 9.33
CA GLN A 39 9.77 22.03 9.88
C GLN A 39 8.26 22.16 9.63
N GLN A 40 7.61 21.12 9.10
CA GLN A 40 6.20 21.15 8.75
C GLN A 40 5.39 20.18 9.63
N GLN A 41 4.33 20.71 10.24
CA GLN A 41 3.31 19.90 10.89
C GLN A 41 2.32 19.36 9.86
N ILE A 42 2.15 18.04 9.82
CA ILE A 42 1.16 17.39 8.96
C ILE A 42 0.04 16.87 9.86
N ASN A 43 -1.18 17.31 9.59
CA ASN A 43 -2.37 16.86 10.32
C ASN A 43 -2.81 15.48 9.84
N LEU A 44 -3.22 14.65 10.80
CA LEU A 44 -3.65 13.28 10.60
C LEU A 44 -5.13 13.16 10.97
N TYR A 45 -5.92 12.73 9.99
CA TYR A 45 -7.36 12.58 10.15
C TYR A 45 -7.72 11.15 10.52
N SER A 46 -8.77 11.01 11.33
CA SER A 46 -9.44 9.73 11.58
C SER A 46 -10.68 9.71 10.69
N TYR A 47 -10.87 8.64 9.94
CA TYR A 47 -12.09 8.46 9.17
C TYR A 47 -13.27 8.23 10.13
N ASN A 48 -14.42 8.82 9.79
CA ASN A 48 -15.67 8.67 10.54
C ASN A 48 -16.60 7.75 9.76
N TYR A 49 -16.74 6.51 10.22
CA TYR A 49 -17.55 5.48 9.57
C TYR A 49 -19.03 5.52 9.97
N ASN A 50 -19.48 6.46 10.80
CA ASN A 50 -20.88 6.54 11.24
C ASN A 50 -21.86 6.76 10.07
N THR A 51 -21.39 7.23 8.92
CA THR A 51 -22.18 7.39 7.69
C THR A 51 -22.05 6.21 6.72
N SER A 52 -21.24 5.20 7.03
CA SER A 52 -21.02 4.02 6.19
C SER A 52 -22.05 2.92 6.48
N GLN A 53 -22.46 2.20 5.44
CA GLN A 53 -23.48 1.14 5.50
C GLN A 53 -22.92 -0.29 5.65
N THR A 54 -21.61 -0.50 5.60
CA THR A 54 -21.01 -1.85 5.55
C THR A 54 -20.39 -2.25 6.89
N SER A 55 -20.50 -3.53 7.27
CA SER A 55 -20.18 -4.04 8.62
C SER A 55 -19.37 -5.35 8.64
N ASP A 56 -18.79 -5.76 7.51
CA ASP A 56 -17.95 -6.96 7.48
C ASP A 56 -16.66 -6.71 8.25
N VAL A 57 -16.44 -7.49 9.31
CA VAL A 57 -15.21 -7.45 10.10
C VAL A 57 -14.12 -8.19 9.35
N VAL A 58 -13.00 -7.53 9.13
CA VAL A 58 -11.83 -8.08 8.44
C VAL A 58 -10.60 -7.91 9.32
N GLU A 59 -9.75 -8.93 9.31
CA GLU A 59 -8.44 -8.92 9.94
C GLU A 59 -7.37 -9.33 8.93
N VAL A 60 -6.29 -8.56 8.88
CA VAL A 60 -5.13 -8.79 8.01
C VAL A 60 -3.90 -8.87 8.88
N VAL A 61 -3.12 -9.93 8.71
CA VAL A 61 -1.83 -10.13 9.39
C VAL A 61 -0.71 -9.79 8.41
N TYR A 62 0.25 -8.98 8.86
CA TYR A 62 1.41 -8.58 8.05
C TYR A 62 2.63 -9.43 8.40
N MET A 63 3.64 -9.43 7.53
CA MET A 63 4.90 -10.15 7.77
C MET A 63 5.75 -9.50 8.88
N ALA A 64 5.44 -8.25 9.26
CA ALA A 64 6.06 -7.56 10.37
C ALA A 64 5.69 -8.19 11.73
N LYS A 65 6.58 -8.08 12.72
CA LYS A 65 6.47 -8.82 13.98
C LYS A 65 5.25 -8.37 14.77
N ASN A 66 4.34 -9.31 15.06
CA ASN A 66 3.10 -9.07 15.81
C ASN A 66 2.24 -7.94 15.21
N THR A 67 2.36 -7.71 13.90
CA THR A 67 1.68 -6.62 13.21
C THR A 67 0.45 -7.15 12.50
N SER A 68 -0.71 -6.61 12.85
CA SER A 68 -1.99 -6.89 12.20
C SER A 68 -2.85 -5.64 12.14
N THR A 69 -3.88 -5.67 11.29
CA THR A 69 -4.96 -4.68 11.30
C THR A 69 -6.27 -5.42 11.35
N ARG A 70 -7.10 -5.09 12.34
CA ARG A 70 -8.49 -5.54 12.43
C ARG A 70 -9.43 -4.35 12.40
N GLY A 71 -10.50 -4.48 11.63
CA GLY A 71 -11.48 -3.42 11.44
C GLY A 71 -12.68 -3.86 10.64
N ILE A 72 -13.38 -2.91 10.02
CA ILE A 72 -14.54 -3.16 9.18
C ILE A 72 -14.29 -2.69 7.75
N LEU A 73 -14.90 -3.34 6.76
CA LEU A 73 -14.93 -2.80 5.40
C LEU A 73 -15.90 -1.62 5.33
N VAL A 74 -15.47 -0.56 4.66
CA VAL A 74 -16.24 0.66 4.41
C VAL A 74 -16.30 0.89 2.90
N LYS A 75 -17.49 1.22 2.41
CA LYS A 75 -17.69 1.71 1.05
C LYS A 75 -17.89 3.22 1.08
N ASP A 76 -17.07 3.94 0.31
CA ASP A 76 -17.18 5.39 0.17
C ASP A 76 -16.72 5.84 -1.22
N VAL A 77 -16.68 7.15 -1.47
CA VAL A 77 -16.21 7.73 -2.73
C VAL A 77 -14.79 8.28 -2.57
N MET A 78 -13.88 7.79 -3.40
CA MET A 78 -12.57 8.39 -3.62
C MET A 78 -12.69 9.42 -4.72
N HIS A 79 -12.09 10.61 -4.57
CA HIS A 79 -11.98 11.53 -5.69
C HIS A 79 -10.52 11.78 -6.02
N LEU A 80 -10.26 11.78 -7.32
CA LEU A 80 -8.95 11.77 -7.93
C LEU A 80 -8.82 13.04 -8.75
N GLU A 81 -7.61 13.58 -8.79
CA GLU A 81 -7.25 14.71 -9.62
C GLU A 81 -6.02 14.30 -10.44
N THR A 82 -6.05 14.56 -11.74
CA THR A 82 -4.90 14.28 -12.61
C THR A 82 -3.74 15.21 -12.30
N TYR A 83 -2.53 14.67 -12.34
CA TYR A 83 -1.30 15.44 -12.23
C TYR A 83 -0.87 15.94 -13.62
N ASP A 84 -1.77 16.67 -14.28
CA ASP A 84 -1.53 17.34 -15.56
C ASP A 84 -2.01 18.80 -15.46
N ASN A 85 -1.70 19.62 -16.47
CA ASN A 85 -2.08 21.03 -16.47
C ASN A 85 -3.61 21.26 -16.43
N ASN A 86 -4.40 20.23 -16.75
CA ASN A 86 -5.85 20.32 -16.82
C ASN A 86 -6.54 20.01 -15.49
N HIS A 87 -5.87 19.36 -14.54
CA HIS A 87 -6.40 19.06 -13.20
C HIS A 87 -7.80 18.39 -13.24
N THR A 88 -7.96 17.42 -14.14
CA THR A 88 -9.23 16.72 -14.35
C THR A 88 -9.62 15.96 -13.08
N ARG A 89 -10.83 16.24 -12.57
CA ARG A 89 -11.38 15.60 -11.38
C ARG A 89 -12.30 14.44 -11.74
N SER A 90 -12.10 13.30 -11.09
CA SER A 90 -12.97 12.12 -11.21
C SER A 90 -13.31 11.58 -9.83
N SER A 91 -14.41 10.86 -9.73
CA SER A 91 -14.87 10.28 -8.46
C SER A 91 -15.23 8.81 -8.69
N ALA A 92 -14.88 7.96 -7.74
CA ALA A 92 -15.04 6.51 -7.86
C ALA A 92 -15.49 5.92 -6.53
N PRO A 93 -16.54 5.07 -6.49
CA PRO A 93 -16.76 4.21 -5.34
C PRO A 93 -15.54 3.32 -5.10
N VAL A 94 -15.10 3.26 -3.85
CA VAL A 94 -14.03 2.39 -3.36
C VAL A 94 -14.49 1.64 -2.13
N ILE A 95 -13.92 0.47 -1.91
CA ILE A 95 -14.05 -0.29 -0.67
C ILE A 95 -12.67 -0.28 0.00
N PHE A 96 -12.63 0.04 1.28
CA PHE A 96 -11.40 0.07 2.05
C PHE A 96 -11.62 -0.39 3.48
N GLY A 97 -10.54 -0.78 4.14
CA GLY A 97 -10.54 -1.19 5.52
C GLY A 97 -10.51 0.01 6.47
N CYS A 98 -11.39 -0.01 7.46
CA CYS A 98 -11.48 0.98 8.51
C CYS A 98 -10.88 0.37 9.79
N GLY A 99 -9.60 0.62 10.00
CA GLY A 99 -8.77 0.00 11.04
C GLY A 99 -9.15 0.49 12.43
N GLN A 100 -9.41 -0.46 13.33
CA GLN A 100 -9.80 -0.22 14.72
C GLN A 100 -8.73 -0.70 15.70
N VAL A 101 -8.09 -1.82 15.39
CA VAL A 101 -7.06 -2.46 16.23
C VAL A 101 -5.83 -2.74 15.37
N GLU A 102 -4.70 -2.12 15.72
CA GLU A 102 -3.45 -2.14 14.95
C GLU A 102 -2.24 -2.30 15.89
N PRO A 103 -1.94 -3.53 16.36
CA PRO A 103 -0.79 -3.81 17.22
C PRO A 103 0.52 -3.92 16.42
N GLY A 104 1.62 -4.20 17.15
CA GLY A 104 2.94 -4.43 16.57
C GLY A 104 3.60 -3.14 16.10
N ASP A 105 4.31 -3.21 14.96
CA ASP A 105 5.11 -2.10 14.44
C ASP A 105 4.27 -0.85 14.11
N PHE A 106 2.96 -0.97 13.96
CA PHE A 106 2.03 0.16 13.86
C PHE A 106 1.99 1.04 15.13
N LEU A 107 2.33 0.47 16.29
CA LEU A 107 2.46 1.20 17.54
C LEU A 107 3.78 1.96 17.63
N ASP A 108 4.85 1.39 17.08
CA ASP A 108 6.23 1.77 17.42
C ASP A 108 6.91 2.66 16.35
N VAL A 109 6.50 2.56 15.09
CA VAL A 109 7.26 3.13 13.95
C VAL A 109 6.64 4.46 13.43
N GLY A 110 5.66 5.01 14.15
CA GLY A 110 5.10 6.34 13.90
C GLY A 110 3.68 6.34 13.32
N PRO A 111 3.02 7.51 13.34
CA PRO A 111 1.57 7.56 13.21
C PRO A 111 1.04 7.41 11.78
N VAL A 112 1.91 7.47 10.77
CA VAL A 112 1.53 7.25 9.35
C VAL A 112 1.34 5.77 9.05
N ASN A 113 2.04 4.86 9.76
CA ASN A 113 2.01 3.44 9.45
C ASN A 113 0.66 2.78 9.73
N ARG A 114 -0.18 3.41 10.55
CA ARG A 114 -1.59 3.06 10.80
C ARG A 114 -2.54 3.38 9.64
N ARG A 115 -1.99 3.80 8.50
CA ARG A 115 -2.72 4.23 7.31
C ARG A 115 -1.96 3.71 6.11
N LEU A 116 -2.42 2.61 5.53
CA LEU A 116 -1.71 1.88 4.47
C LEU A 116 -2.51 1.87 3.20
N LEU A 117 -1.99 2.41 2.10
CA LEU A 117 -2.54 2.29 0.76
C LEU A 117 -1.95 1.06 0.06
N GLY A 118 -2.73 -0.02 0.13
CA GLY A 118 -2.44 -1.28 -0.54
C GLY A 118 -2.47 -1.15 -2.06
N PHE A 119 -1.37 -1.53 -2.69
CA PHE A 119 -1.18 -1.65 -4.13
C PHE A 119 -0.99 -3.09 -4.59
N GLY A 120 -1.14 -4.06 -3.69
CA GLY A 120 -1.05 -5.50 -3.99
C GLY A 120 -1.96 -5.92 -5.13
N TYR A 121 -1.73 -7.10 -5.69
CA TYR A 121 -2.46 -7.65 -6.82
C TYR A 121 -3.77 -8.32 -6.38
N GLY A 122 -4.80 -7.55 -6.03
CA GLY A 122 -6.04 -8.09 -5.46
C GLY A 122 -7.30 -7.30 -5.79
N ALA A 123 -8.47 -7.95 -5.76
CA ALA A 123 -9.72 -7.30 -6.19
C ALA A 123 -10.09 -6.02 -5.42
N LEU A 124 -9.58 -5.87 -4.19
CA LEU A 124 -9.82 -4.70 -3.33
C LEU A 124 -8.68 -3.69 -3.36
N ASP A 125 -7.64 -3.90 -4.16
CA ASP A 125 -6.57 -2.94 -4.29
C ASP A 125 -7.05 -1.70 -5.04
N VAL A 126 -6.49 -0.54 -4.70
CA VAL A 126 -6.96 0.75 -5.23
C VAL A 126 -6.81 0.84 -6.75
N THR A 127 -5.86 0.13 -7.35
CA THR A 127 -5.65 0.11 -8.79
C THR A 127 -6.65 -0.80 -9.47
N SER A 128 -6.92 -1.99 -8.94
CA SER A 128 -7.98 -2.88 -9.44
C SER A 128 -9.37 -2.26 -9.33
N LEU A 129 -9.70 -1.63 -8.19
CA LEU A 129 -10.99 -0.97 -7.97
C LEU A 129 -11.23 0.17 -8.97
N LEU A 130 -10.21 0.98 -9.25
CA LEU A 130 -10.34 2.13 -10.14
C LEU A 130 -10.27 1.72 -11.62
N SER A 131 -9.48 0.70 -11.96
CA SER A 131 -9.36 0.21 -13.34
C SER A 131 -10.58 -0.59 -13.80
N SER A 132 -11.21 -1.35 -12.90
CA SER A 132 -12.49 -2.03 -13.18
C SER A 132 -13.63 -1.06 -13.52
N GLN A 133 -13.51 0.21 -13.11
CA GLN A 133 -14.44 1.29 -13.43
C GLN A 133 -14.03 2.11 -14.67
N GLY A 134 -12.95 1.72 -15.36
CA GLY A 134 -12.44 2.39 -16.55
C GLY A 134 -11.79 3.75 -16.31
N LEU A 135 -11.55 4.14 -15.05
CA LEU A 135 -10.98 5.45 -14.71
C LEU A 135 -9.47 5.53 -14.93
N VAL A 136 -8.80 4.38 -14.91
CA VAL A 136 -7.35 4.25 -15.04
C VAL A 136 -6.97 2.95 -15.72
N ARG A 137 -5.69 2.82 -16.07
CA ARG A 137 -5.09 1.53 -16.40
C ARG A 137 -4.91 0.69 -15.14
N ASN A 138 -4.96 -0.64 -15.31
CA ASN A 138 -4.61 -1.58 -14.25
C ASN A 138 -3.08 -1.76 -14.16
N SER A 139 -2.38 -0.65 -13.96
CA SER A 139 -0.93 -0.56 -13.89
C SER A 139 -0.53 0.71 -13.15
N PHE A 140 0.61 0.67 -12.48
CA PHE A 140 1.17 1.84 -11.81
C PHE A 140 2.70 1.81 -11.88
N SER A 141 3.30 2.99 -11.77
CA SER A 141 4.74 3.20 -11.66
C SER A 141 5.04 3.93 -10.36
N MET A 142 6.15 3.57 -9.72
CA MET A 142 6.64 4.21 -8.50
C MET A 142 8.05 4.72 -8.73
N CYS A 143 8.30 5.98 -8.41
CA CYS A 143 9.62 6.58 -8.51
C CYS A 143 9.95 7.27 -7.20
N PHE A 144 10.93 6.75 -6.47
CA PHE A 144 11.42 7.31 -5.22
C PHE A 144 12.74 8.05 -5.47
N ALA A 145 12.78 9.32 -5.10
CA ALA A 145 13.96 10.15 -5.18
C ALA A 145 14.78 10.06 -3.87
N PRO A 146 16.12 10.18 -3.93
CA PRO A 146 17.00 10.10 -2.75
C PRO A 146 16.70 11.13 -1.66
N ASN A 147 16.03 12.23 -2.01
CA ASN A 147 15.62 13.29 -1.09
C ASN A 147 14.41 12.90 -0.20
N GLY A 148 13.94 11.65 -0.27
CA GLY A 148 12.82 11.15 0.53
C GLY A 148 11.44 11.56 -0.01
N TYR A 149 11.38 12.05 -1.24
CA TYR A 149 10.14 12.29 -1.98
C TYR A 149 9.99 11.26 -3.09
N GLY A 150 8.76 11.05 -3.56
CA GLY A 150 8.51 10.16 -4.68
C GLY A 150 7.20 10.49 -5.37
N ARG A 151 6.97 9.82 -6.50
CA ARG A 151 5.74 9.93 -7.27
C ARG A 151 5.21 8.53 -7.55
N ILE A 152 3.89 8.44 -7.56
CA ILE A 152 3.16 7.30 -8.11
C ILE A 152 2.36 7.80 -9.30
N ALA A 153 2.45 7.08 -10.41
CA ALA A 153 1.68 7.37 -11.61
C ALA A 153 0.98 6.10 -12.09
N ARG A 154 -0.07 6.28 -12.88
CA ARG A 154 -0.92 5.21 -13.42
C ARG A 154 -0.74 5.21 -14.93
N ASP A 155 0.35 4.60 -15.37
CA ASP A 155 0.86 4.67 -16.74
C ASP A 155 1.32 3.28 -17.24
N LYS A 156 1.87 3.25 -18.46
CA LYS A 156 2.48 2.06 -19.07
C LYS A 156 3.97 1.92 -18.70
N GLY A 157 4.53 2.87 -17.97
CA GLY A 157 5.97 3.07 -17.89
C GLY A 157 6.58 3.66 -19.17
N ALA A 158 7.90 3.82 -19.18
CA ALA A 158 8.66 4.28 -20.32
C ALA A 158 8.87 3.14 -21.34
N ASP A 159 9.07 3.48 -22.62
CA ASP A 159 9.21 2.50 -23.69
C ASP A 159 10.52 1.69 -23.64
N ASP A 160 11.52 2.17 -22.90
CA ASP A 160 12.85 1.56 -22.73
C ASP A 160 12.98 0.72 -21.45
N GLN A 161 11.86 0.47 -20.75
CA GLN A 161 11.87 -0.35 -19.55
C GLN A 161 12.19 -1.82 -19.84
N ILE A 162 12.93 -2.44 -18.92
CA ILE A 162 13.17 -3.88 -18.93
C ILE A 162 12.08 -4.54 -18.10
N PHE A 163 11.52 -5.64 -18.61
CA PHE A 163 10.42 -6.35 -18.00
C PHE A 163 10.83 -7.72 -17.50
N THR A 164 10.27 -8.12 -16.36
CA THR A 164 10.29 -9.50 -15.87
C THR A 164 8.84 -9.96 -15.66
N PRO A 165 8.48 -11.21 -16.00
CA PRO A 165 7.15 -11.73 -15.74
C PRO A 165 6.82 -11.76 -14.23
N LEU A 166 5.63 -11.31 -13.87
CA LEU A 166 5.10 -11.51 -12.53
C LEU A 166 4.67 -12.98 -12.35
N LEU A 167 5.22 -13.62 -11.32
CA LEU A 167 4.83 -14.96 -10.89
C LEU A 167 3.51 -14.86 -10.12
N ARG A 168 2.45 -15.46 -10.67
CA ARG A 168 1.16 -15.56 -9.99
C ARG A 168 1.08 -16.91 -9.29
N PRO A 169 1.14 -16.97 -7.96
CA PRO A 169 1.03 -18.24 -7.27
C PRO A 169 -0.41 -18.75 -7.37
N SER A 170 -0.57 -20.08 -7.34
CA SER A 170 -1.87 -20.74 -7.51
C SER A 170 -2.89 -20.39 -6.43
N ASP A 171 -2.43 -19.87 -5.29
CA ASP A 171 -3.21 -19.45 -4.14
C ASP A 171 -3.89 -18.08 -4.29
N LYS A 172 -3.70 -17.39 -5.44
CA LYS A 172 -4.19 -16.02 -5.69
C LYS A 172 -3.65 -14.99 -4.69
N SER A 173 -2.47 -15.23 -4.12
CA SER A 173 -1.84 -14.29 -3.22
C SER A 173 -1.70 -12.89 -3.87
N PRO A 174 -1.97 -11.80 -3.14
CA PRO A 174 -1.99 -10.44 -3.70
C PRO A 174 -0.59 -9.83 -3.88
N TYR A 175 0.42 -10.65 -4.09
CA TYR A 175 1.81 -10.27 -4.02
C TYR A 175 2.44 -10.18 -5.40
N TYR A 176 3.28 -9.17 -5.61
CA TYR A 176 4.12 -9.04 -6.81
C TYR A 176 5.36 -9.89 -6.65
N ASN A 177 5.27 -11.15 -7.05
CA ASN A 177 6.39 -12.07 -7.01
C ASN A 177 7.15 -12.05 -8.33
N ILE A 178 8.48 -12.09 -8.25
CA ILE A 178 9.37 -12.19 -9.40
C ILE A 178 10.40 -13.30 -9.16
N GLN A 179 10.86 -13.93 -10.24
CA GLN A 179 11.98 -14.85 -10.18
C GLN A 179 13.29 -14.06 -10.27
N ILE A 180 14.26 -14.39 -9.41
CA ILE A 180 15.62 -13.88 -9.52
C ILE A 180 16.50 -15.02 -10.01
N GLU A 181 17.19 -14.82 -11.13
CA GLU A 181 18.03 -15.85 -11.74
C GLU A 181 19.44 -15.89 -11.11
N ASP A 182 20.07 -14.72 -11.01
CA ASP A 182 21.42 -14.56 -10.48
C ASP A 182 21.52 -13.32 -9.59
N ILE A 183 22.41 -13.36 -8.60
CA ILE A 183 22.84 -12.19 -7.81
C ILE A 183 24.33 -12.02 -8.03
N SER A 184 24.73 -10.86 -8.55
CA SER A 184 26.13 -10.51 -8.76
C SER A 184 26.66 -9.66 -7.61
N LEU A 185 27.76 -10.06 -7.00
CA LEU A 185 28.57 -9.23 -6.13
C LEU A 185 29.92 -9.00 -6.81
N GLU A 186 30.19 -7.75 -7.18
CA GLU A 186 31.33 -7.38 -8.01
C GLU A 186 31.35 -8.19 -9.33
N ASN A 187 32.37 -9.01 -9.55
CA ASN A 187 32.52 -9.85 -10.75
C ASN A 187 32.09 -11.30 -10.52
N VAL A 188 31.51 -11.63 -9.36
CA VAL A 188 31.06 -12.99 -9.04
C VAL A 188 29.54 -13.06 -9.12
N ALA A 189 29.04 -13.84 -10.08
CA ALA A 189 27.62 -14.16 -10.19
C ALA A 189 27.30 -15.45 -9.44
N ILE A 190 26.30 -15.40 -8.57
CA ILE A 190 25.79 -16.55 -7.84
C ILE A 190 24.42 -16.90 -8.42
N ASN A 191 24.29 -18.12 -8.93
CA ASN A 191 23.01 -18.63 -9.40
C ASN A 191 22.05 -18.83 -8.22
N VAL A 192 20.89 -18.19 -8.31
CA VAL A 192 19.83 -18.22 -7.30
C VAL A 192 18.47 -18.50 -7.95
N SER A 193 18.42 -19.21 -9.07
CA SER A 193 17.21 -19.35 -9.90
C SER A 193 16.00 -19.99 -9.18
N LEU A 194 16.19 -20.55 -7.99
CA LEU A 194 15.13 -21.05 -7.11
C LEU A 194 14.52 -19.97 -6.20
N LEU A 195 15.08 -18.75 -6.19
CA LEU A 195 14.68 -17.66 -5.33
C LEU A 195 13.54 -16.87 -5.99
N VAL A 196 12.42 -16.81 -5.26
CA VAL A 196 11.30 -15.92 -5.55
C VAL A 196 11.40 -14.72 -4.61
N ALA A 197 11.36 -13.52 -5.18
CA ALA A 197 11.35 -12.28 -4.43
C ALA A 197 9.98 -11.62 -4.47
N LEU A 198 9.56 -11.10 -3.33
CA LEU A 198 8.40 -10.23 -3.19
C LEU A 198 8.84 -8.78 -3.43
N PHE A 199 8.17 -8.08 -4.34
CA PHE A 199 8.32 -6.64 -4.52
C PHE A 199 7.40 -5.88 -3.55
N ASP A 200 7.98 -5.33 -2.49
CA ASP A 200 7.25 -4.72 -1.37
C ASP A 200 7.78 -3.30 -1.05
N SER A 201 7.01 -2.27 -1.42
CA SER A 201 7.29 -0.87 -1.07
C SER A 201 7.01 -0.53 0.40
N GLY A 202 6.30 -1.40 1.12
CA GLY A 202 6.08 -1.31 2.57
C GLY A 202 7.30 -1.74 3.39
N ALA A 203 8.26 -2.43 2.78
CA ALA A 203 9.50 -2.84 3.43
C ALA A 203 10.65 -1.83 3.19
N THR A 204 11.33 -1.42 4.28
CA THR A 204 12.47 -0.49 4.19
C THR A 204 13.76 -1.15 3.72
N LEU A 205 13.92 -2.46 3.93
CA LEU A 205 15.15 -3.21 3.65
C LEU A 205 14.82 -4.48 2.87
N THR A 206 15.68 -4.83 1.92
CA THR A 206 15.67 -6.14 1.29
C THR A 206 16.05 -7.20 2.32
N LYS A 207 15.13 -8.12 2.62
CA LYS A 207 15.36 -9.21 3.58
C LYS A 207 15.32 -10.55 2.86
N ARG A 208 16.31 -11.39 3.13
CA ARG A 208 16.28 -12.80 2.72
C ARG A 208 15.64 -13.62 3.83
N HIS A 209 14.49 -14.22 3.55
CA HIS A 209 13.90 -15.19 4.46
C HIS A 209 14.75 -16.48 4.40
N THR A 210 15.50 -16.78 5.45
CA THR A 210 16.08 -18.11 5.64
C THR A 210 14.98 -19.02 6.20
N PRO A 211 14.84 -20.27 5.72
CA PRO A 211 13.97 -21.23 6.38
C PRO A 211 14.37 -21.34 7.85
N TRP A 212 13.38 -21.34 8.71
CA TRP A 212 13.47 -21.49 10.16
C TRP A 212 14.57 -22.50 10.56
N SER A 213 15.62 -22.06 11.27
CA SER A 213 16.43 -22.99 12.06
C SER A 213 15.60 -23.39 13.29
N PRO A 214 15.34 -24.70 13.52
CA PRO A 214 14.71 -25.11 14.76
C PRO A 214 15.62 -24.70 15.92
N LYS A 215 15.02 -24.10 16.95
CA LYS A 215 15.70 -23.91 18.23
C LYS A 215 16.25 -25.25 18.72
N MET A 216 17.54 -25.29 19.05
CA MET A 216 18.05 -26.22 20.07
C MET A 216 17.57 -25.75 21.45
#